data_AF-M3SGJ9-F1
#
_entry.id   AF-M3SGJ9-F1
#
_cell.length_a   1.000
_cell.length_b   1.000
_cell.length_c   1.000
_cell.angle_alpha   90.00
_cell.angle_beta   90.00
_cell.angle_gamma   90.00
#
_symmetry.space_group_name_H-M   'P 1'
#
loop_
_entity.id
_entity.type
_entity.pdbx_description
1 polymer ?
#
loop_
_entity_poly.entity_id
_entity_poly.type
_entity_poly.pdbx_seq_one_letter_code
_entity_poly.pdbx_strand_id
1 'polypeptide(L)'
;MMTKKKIIKCSLIIFIFFFNYSCESIKKGLGMQKDAPDEFLIRKNEPIQMPPNYELLPPNSKSKVLKKKKNKSVKEIIDENLKKNKNLTEEKKIDKSPNSSNLEQEILKELNN
;
A
#
# COMPACT_ATOMS: atom_id res chain seq x y z
N MET A 1 62.90 -47.17 -3.82
CA MET A 1 63.13 -46.87 -2.39
C MET A 1 63.24 -45.35 -2.21
N MET A 2 62.20 -44.67 -1.72
CA MET A 2 62.25 -43.21 -1.51
C MET A 2 63.20 -42.90 -0.35
N THR A 3 64.21 -42.07 -0.61
CA THR A 3 65.15 -41.61 0.43
C THR A 3 64.40 -40.85 1.53
N LYS A 4 64.80 -41.01 2.80
CA LYS A 4 64.14 -40.39 3.98
C LYS A 4 63.86 -38.88 3.82
N LYS A 5 64.77 -38.15 3.16
CA LYS A 5 64.62 -36.72 2.82
C LYS A 5 63.47 -36.42 1.85
N LYS A 6 63.21 -37.31 0.88
CA LYS A 6 62.09 -37.20 -0.07
C LYS A 6 60.75 -37.48 0.62
N ILE A 7 60.72 -38.44 1.55
CA ILE A 7 59.53 -38.76 2.35
C ILE A 7 59.12 -37.56 3.23
N ILE A 8 60.09 -36.92 3.90
CA ILE A 8 59.85 -35.72 4.72
C ILE A 8 59.34 -34.55 3.86
N LYS A 9 59.92 -34.32 2.68
CA LYS A 9 59.43 -33.27 1.76
C LYS A 9 58.01 -33.55 1.27
N CYS A 10 57.69 -34.79 0.91
CA CYS A 10 56.33 -35.17 0.53
C CYS A 10 55.33 -34.97 1.68
N SER A 11 55.70 -35.37 2.91
CA SER A 11 54.86 -35.18 4.09
C SER A 11 54.57 -33.70 4.38
N LEU A 12 55.56 -32.82 4.23
CA LEU A 12 55.39 -31.37 4.42
C LEU A 12 54.43 -30.77 3.38
N ILE A 13 54.56 -31.18 2.12
CA ILE A 13 53.69 -30.72 1.03
C ILE A 13 52.24 -31.15 1.29
N ILE A 14 52.04 -32.40 1.69
CA ILE A 14 50.73 -32.95 2.02
C ILE A 14 50.09 -32.17 3.18
N PHE A 15 50.86 -31.87 4.24
CA PHE A 15 50.39 -31.09 5.38
C PHE A 15 49.91 -29.69 4.98
N ILE A 16 50.64 -29.01 4.09
CA ILE A 16 50.26 -27.69 3.56
C ILE A 16 48.94 -27.76 2.78
N PHE A 17 48.74 -28.79 1.95
CA PHE A 17 47.47 -28.97 1.22
C PHE A 17 46.29 -29.21 2.16
N PHE A 18 46.47 -30.02 3.21
CA PHE A 18 45.41 -30.23 4.21
C PHE A 18 45.09 -28.95 5.00
N PHE A 19 46.08 -28.13 5.30
CA PHE A 19 45.88 -26.87 6.03
C PHE A 19 45.05 -25.85 5.22
N ASN A 20 45.21 -25.82 3.89
CA ASN A 20 44.43 -24.94 3.02
C ASN A 20 42.94 -25.35 2.92
N TYR A 21 42.61 -26.61 3.20
CA TYR A 21 41.24 -27.13 3.11
C TYR A 21 40.32 -26.65 4.26
N SER A 22 40.89 -26.18 5.37
CA SER A 22 40.14 -25.81 6.58
C SER A 22 39.89 -24.29 6.73
N CYS A 23 40.25 -23.48 5.73
CA CYS A 23 40.13 -22.01 5.76
C CYS A 23 38.70 -21.48 5.48
N GLU A 24 37.69 -22.35 5.45
CA GLU A 24 36.27 -22.00 5.21
C GLU A 24 35.76 -20.95 6.21
N SER A 25 36.06 -21.12 7.52
CA SER A 25 35.60 -20.22 8.58
C SER A 25 36.16 -18.81 8.45
N ILE A 26 37.39 -18.68 7.94
CA ILE A 26 38.04 -17.38 7.72
C ILE A 26 37.37 -16.66 6.54
N LYS A 27 37.01 -17.38 5.46
CA LYS A 27 36.24 -16.83 4.34
C LYS A 27 34.86 -16.34 4.77
N LYS A 28 34.18 -17.08 5.66
CA LYS A 28 32.89 -16.69 6.23
C LYS A 28 33.03 -15.46 7.15
N GLY A 29 34.02 -15.45 8.03
CA GLY A 29 34.29 -14.31 8.94
C GLY A 29 34.66 -13.02 8.22
N LEU A 30 35.34 -13.12 7.07
CA LEU A 30 35.67 -11.98 6.19
C LEU A 30 34.50 -11.57 5.26
N GLY A 31 33.36 -12.26 5.31
CA GLY A 31 32.21 -11.98 4.45
C GLY A 31 32.45 -12.28 2.96
N MET A 32 33.46 -13.08 2.62
CA MET A 32 33.77 -13.47 1.24
C MET A 32 32.84 -14.55 0.70
N GLN A 33 32.03 -15.17 1.56
CA GLN A 33 31.03 -16.18 1.23
C GLN A 33 29.65 -15.66 1.64
N LYS A 34 28.66 -15.78 0.75
CA LYS A 34 27.27 -15.43 1.01
C LYS A 34 26.47 -16.70 1.23
N ASP A 35 25.78 -16.80 2.35
CA ASP A 35 24.82 -17.87 2.58
C ASP A 35 23.52 -17.57 1.82
N ALA A 36 22.83 -18.62 1.39
CA ALA A 36 21.51 -18.47 0.79
C ALA A 36 20.54 -17.88 1.82
N PRO A 37 19.76 -16.85 1.48
CA PRO A 37 18.81 -16.26 2.41
C PRO A 37 17.72 -17.28 2.74
N ASP A 38 17.36 -17.38 4.02
CA ASP A 38 16.24 -18.18 4.48
C ASP A 38 14.93 -17.38 4.28
N GLU A 39 14.16 -17.77 3.27
CA GLU A 39 12.90 -17.13 2.88
C GLU A 39 11.80 -17.28 3.94
N PHE A 40 11.92 -18.27 4.83
CA PHE A 40 10.95 -18.52 5.90
C PHE A 40 11.33 -17.84 7.21
N LEU A 41 12.43 -17.10 7.23
CA LEU A 41 12.91 -16.42 8.41
C LEU A 41 12.10 -15.15 8.70
N ILE A 42 11.06 -15.29 9.53
CA ILE A 42 10.23 -14.18 9.96
C ILE A 42 11.02 -13.29 10.93
N ARG A 43 11.38 -12.09 10.49
CA ARG A 43 12.01 -11.05 11.33
C ARG A 43 10.95 -10.07 11.85
N LYS A 44 11.04 -9.72 13.13
CA LYS A 44 10.23 -8.64 13.70
C LYS A 44 10.84 -7.31 13.28
N ASN A 45 10.25 -6.66 12.29
CA ASN A 45 10.63 -5.29 11.94
C ASN A 45 10.04 -4.30 12.96
N GLU A 46 10.77 -3.22 13.20
CA GLU A 46 10.24 -2.07 13.93
C GLU A 46 9.01 -1.52 13.20
N PRO A 47 8.02 -1.00 13.94
CA PRO A 47 6.88 -0.34 13.33
C PRO A 47 7.37 0.81 12.44
N ILE A 48 6.78 0.93 11.25
CA ILE A 48 7.14 1.98 10.28
C ILE A 48 6.90 3.34 10.94
N GLN A 49 7.96 4.12 11.09
CA GLN A 49 7.87 5.50 11.57
C GLN A 49 7.56 6.43 10.41
N MET A 50 6.80 7.49 10.68
CA MET A 50 6.52 8.51 9.69
C MET A 50 7.83 9.17 9.25
N PRO A 51 8.12 9.30 7.94
CA PRO A 51 9.33 9.96 7.50
C PRO A 51 9.34 11.41 7.99
N PRO A 52 10.52 11.97 8.34
CA PRO A 52 10.65 13.32 8.91
C PRO A 52 10.15 14.42 7.96
N ASN A 53 9.90 14.06 6.70
CA ASN A 53 9.48 14.93 5.64
C ASN A 53 8.06 14.63 5.11
N TYR A 54 7.22 13.96 5.91
CA TYR A 54 5.87 13.58 5.49
C TYR A 54 4.97 14.78 5.19
N GLU A 55 5.18 15.89 5.89
CA GLU A 55 4.33 17.07 5.83
C GLU A 55 4.77 18.10 4.79
N LEU A 56 5.96 17.97 4.19
CA LEU A 56 6.37 18.93 3.17
C LEU A 56 5.61 18.67 1.87
N LEU A 57 4.85 19.68 1.49
CA LEU A 57 4.30 19.78 0.16
C LEU A 57 5.39 20.34 -0.78
N PRO A 58 5.40 19.96 -2.08
CA PRO A 58 6.34 20.52 -3.04
C PRO A 58 6.20 22.05 -3.10
N PRO A 59 7.25 22.83 -3.38
CA PRO A 59 7.24 24.29 -3.30
C PRO A 59 6.21 24.97 -4.22
N ASN A 60 5.73 24.29 -5.26
CA ASN A 60 4.66 24.75 -6.16
C ASN A 60 3.25 24.30 -5.74
N SER A 61 3.13 23.64 -4.60
CA SER A 61 1.83 23.32 -4.01
C SER A 61 1.17 24.63 -3.61
N LYS A 62 0.26 25.10 -4.47
CA LYS A 62 -0.73 26.09 -4.06
C LYS A 62 -1.55 25.39 -3.00
N SER A 63 -1.22 25.60 -1.72
CA SER A 63 -2.18 25.46 -0.64
C SER A 63 -3.38 26.27 -1.10
N LYS A 64 -4.40 25.58 -1.61
CA LYS A 64 -5.72 26.16 -1.73
C LYS A 64 -6.07 26.39 -0.27
N VAL A 65 -5.77 27.59 0.23
CA VAL A 65 -6.52 28.18 1.32
C VAL A 65 -7.94 28.12 0.80
N LEU A 66 -8.65 27.04 1.14
CA LEU A 66 -10.08 26.97 0.94
C LEU A 66 -10.57 28.18 1.72
N LYS A 67 -10.87 29.26 1.00
CA LYS A 67 -11.61 30.39 1.56
C LYS A 67 -12.75 29.74 2.29
N LYS A 68 -12.72 29.79 3.62
CA LYS A 68 -13.66 29.12 4.51
C LYS A 68 -15.03 29.58 4.04
N LYS A 69 -15.70 28.77 3.22
CA LYS A 69 -17.03 29.09 2.70
C LYS A 69 -17.84 29.21 3.98
N LYS A 70 -18.38 30.40 4.26
CA LYS A 70 -19.18 30.62 5.47
C LYS A 70 -20.13 29.43 5.57
N ASN A 71 -19.97 28.61 6.61
CA ASN A 71 -20.83 27.47 6.85
C ASN A 71 -22.19 28.08 7.21
N LYS A 72 -23.04 28.34 6.21
CA LYS A 72 -24.40 28.79 6.44
C LYS A 72 -25.06 27.72 7.30
N SER A 73 -25.65 28.13 8.42
CA SER A 73 -26.43 27.21 9.23
C SER A 73 -27.58 26.63 8.41
N VAL A 74 -28.02 25.42 8.73
CA VAL A 74 -29.17 24.77 8.04
C VAL A 74 -30.38 25.71 8.05
N LYS A 75 -30.56 26.47 9.13
CA LYS A 75 -31.60 27.49 9.27
C LYS A 75 -31.46 28.63 8.25
N GLU A 76 -30.26 29.17 8.04
CA GLU A 76 -30.03 30.23 7.04
C GLU A 76 -30.34 29.75 5.62
N ILE A 77 -30.01 28.49 5.29
CA ILE A 77 -30.29 27.90 3.99
C ILE A 77 -31.81 27.77 3.79
N ILE A 78 -32.54 27.33 4.82
CA ILE A 78 -34.00 27.20 4.77
C ILE A 78 -34.66 28.58 4.64
N ASP A 79 -34.26 29.55 5.45
CA ASP A 79 -34.82 30.91 5.45
C ASP A 79 -34.59 31.63 4.10
N GLU A 80 -33.44 31.43 3.46
CA GLU A 80 -33.13 31.96 2.11
C GLU A 80 -34.01 31.33 1.03
N ASN A 81 -34.22 30.01 1.09
CA ASN A 81 -35.07 29.30 0.13
C ASN A 81 -36.55 29.66 0.29
N LEU A 82 -37.04 29.82 1.53
CA LEU A 82 -38.43 30.22 1.79
C LEU A 82 -38.70 31.66 1.32
N LYS A 83 -37.75 32.59 1.49
CA LYS A 83 -37.86 33.95 0.95
C LYS A 83 -37.83 33.98 -0.57
N LYS A 84 -37.01 33.14 -1.20
CA LYS A 84 -36.95 33.00 -2.67
C LYS A 84 -38.25 32.44 -3.25
N ASN A 85 -38.85 31.45 -2.58
CA ASN A 85 -40.08 30.79 -3.04
C ASN A 85 -41.35 31.62 -2.76
N LYS A 86 -41.35 32.55 -1.79
CA LYS A 86 -42.48 33.49 -1.62
C LYS A 86 -42.68 34.45 -2.81
N ASN A 87 -41.67 34.63 -3.65
CA ASN A 87 -41.76 35.44 -4.87
C ASN A 87 -42.19 34.62 -6.10
N LEU A 88 -42.46 33.31 -5.95
CA LEU A 88 -42.74 32.38 -7.07
C LEU A 88 -44.10 31.68 -6.96
N THR A 89 -44.91 31.99 -5.94
CA THR A 89 -46.26 31.46 -5.77
C THR A 89 -47.31 32.49 -6.19
N GLU A 90 -47.24 32.94 -7.44
CA GLU A 90 -48.47 33.16 -8.22
C GLU A 90 -48.64 31.94 -9.15
N GLU A 91 -49.63 31.13 -8.80
CA GLU A 91 -50.39 30.18 -9.62
C GLU A 91 -49.68 29.22 -10.60
N LYS A 92 -49.59 27.92 -10.23
CA LYS A 92 -50.05 26.80 -11.10
C LYS A 92 -50.15 25.47 -10.36
N LYS A 93 -51.36 24.91 -10.24
CA LYS A 93 -51.65 23.51 -9.89
C LYS A 93 -51.66 22.67 -11.18
N ILE A 94 -50.86 21.60 -11.32
CA ILE A 94 -51.08 20.51 -12.30
C ILE A 94 -50.50 19.17 -11.77
N ASP A 95 -51.40 18.32 -11.28
CA ASP A 95 -51.71 16.91 -11.63
C ASP A 95 -50.70 15.74 -11.59
N LYS A 96 -51.15 14.65 -10.95
CA LYS A 96 -50.56 13.30 -10.86
C LYS A 96 -50.52 12.62 -12.23
N SER A 97 -49.39 12.01 -12.60
CA SER A 97 -49.22 11.23 -13.84
C SER A 97 -49.34 9.71 -13.62
N PRO A 98 -50.08 8.96 -14.48
CA PRO A 98 -50.37 7.53 -14.34
C PRO A 98 -49.49 6.64 -15.24
N ASN A 99 -48.82 5.60 -14.71
CA ASN A 99 -48.41 4.40 -15.50
C ASN A 99 -47.66 3.29 -14.72
N SER A 100 -47.99 2.99 -13.46
CA SER A 100 -47.33 1.88 -12.74
C SER A 100 -47.86 0.48 -13.09
N SER A 101 -49.04 0.36 -13.69
CA SER A 101 -49.74 -0.92 -13.86
C SER A 101 -49.14 -1.84 -14.93
N ASN A 102 -48.44 -1.29 -15.94
CA ASN A 102 -47.91 -2.11 -17.04
C ASN A 102 -46.66 -2.91 -16.64
N LEU A 103 -45.81 -2.36 -15.76
CA LEU A 103 -44.56 -3.01 -15.34
C LEU A 103 -44.81 -4.19 -14.40
N GLU A 104 -45.77 -4.05 -13.47
CA GLU A 104 -46.14 -5.14 -12.55
C GLU A 104 -46.69 -6.37 -13.28
N GLN A 105 -47.50 -6.14 -14.31
CA GLN A 105 -48.07 -7.23 -15.12
C GLN A 105 -47.03 -7.99 -15.92
N GLU A 106 -45.95 -7.32 -16.35
CA GLU A 106 -44.83 -7.93 -17.07
C GLU A 106 -43.99 -8.81 -16.14
N ILE A 107 -43.71 -8.34 -14.92
CA ILE A 107 -42.97 -9.10 -13.90
C ILE A 107 -43.71 -10.37 -13.48
N LEU A 108 -45.03 -10.31 -13.30
CA LEU A 108 -45.83 -11.49 -12.89
C LEU A 108 -45.88 -12.60 -13.95
N LYS A 109 -45.68 -12.27 -15.24
CA LYS A 109 -45.61 -13.27 -16.31
C LYS A 109 -44.29 -14.03 -16.28
N GLU A 110 -43.18 -13.34 -16.05
CA GLU A 110 -41.84 -13.95 -15.94
C GLU A 110 -41.74 -14.91 -14.74
N LEU A 111 -42.42 -14.60 -13.63
CA LEU A 111 -42.37 -15.44 -12.43
C LEU A 111 -43.17 -16.76 -12.54
N ASN A 112 -44.10 -16.86 -13.49
CA ASN A 112 -45.01 -18.00 -13.65
C ASN A 112 -44.63 -18.94 -14.81
N ASN A 113 -43.49 -18.72 -15.46
CA ASN A 113 -42.95 -19.56 -16.54
C ASN A 113 -41.70 -20.31 -16.07
#